data_AF-A0A1Q4Z1Q5-F1
#
_entry.id   AF-A0A1Q4Z1Q5-F1
#
_cell.length_a   1.000
_cell.length_b   1.000
_cell.length_c   1.000
_cell.angle_alpha   90.00
_cell.angle_beta   90.00
_cell.angle_gamma   90.00
#
_symmetry.space_group_name_H-M   'P 1'
#
loop_
_entity.id
_entity.type
_entity.pdbx_description
1 polymer ?
#
loop_
_entity_poly.entity_id
_entity_poly.type
_entity_poly.pdbx_seq_one_letter_code
_entity_poly.pdbx_strand_id
1 'polypeptide(L)' 'MSAVDDFLDILSGAQLDWFKRQPKVKQAAMAASWMGSGKTPGDIVQDNGGPAPQGGADTIPAV' A
#
# COMPACT_ATOMS: atom_id res chain seq x y z
N MET A 1 15.30 3.51 -10.46
CA MET A 1 13.90 3.32 -10.04
C MET A 1 13.71 4.05 -8.72
N SER A 2 12.61 4.80 -8.59
CA SER A 2 12.27 5.48 -7.33
C SER A 2 11.57 4.49 -6.40
N ALA A 3 11.69 4.67 -5.08
CA ALA A 3 10.91 3.89 -4.10
C ALA A 3 9.39 3.99 -4.34
N VAL A 4 8.92 5.06 -4.99
CA VAL A 4 7.52 5.17 -5.39
C VAL A 4 7.18 4.24 -6.55
N ASP A 5 8.10 4.02 -7.50
CA ASP A 5 7.87 3.12 -8.63
C ASP A 5 7.82 1.66 -8.17
N ASP A 6 8.72 1.26 -7.28
CA ASP A 6 8.73 -0.07 -6.68
C ASP A 6 7.49 -0.29 -5.79
N PHE A 7 7.06 0.76 -5.05
CA PHE A 7 5.82 0.74 -4.28
C PHE A 7 4.60 0.50 -5.18
N LEU A 8 4.55 1.14 -6.35
CA LEU A 8 3.47 0.98 -7.31
C LEU A 8 3.50 -0.41 -7.97
N ASP A 9 4.67 -0.96 -8.26
CA ASP A 9 4.80 -2.28 -8.89
C ASP A 9 4.27 -3.43 -7.99
N ILE A 10 4.32 -3.23 -6.67
CA ILE A 10 3.84 -4.20 -5.68
C ILE A 10 2.31 -4.11 -5.47
N LEU A 11 1.67 -2.97 -5.78
CA LEU A 11 0.22 -2.81 -5.56
C LEU A 11 -0.60 -3.61 -6.58
N SER A 12 -1.61 -4.32 -6.06
CA SER A 12 -2.65 -4.91 -6.91
C SER A 12 -3.43 -3.84 -7.68
N GLY A 13 -4.02 -4.17 -8.84
CA GLY A 13 -4.70 -3.19 -9.70
C GLY A 13 -5.74 -2.33 -8.97
N ALA A 14 -6.55 -2.92 -8.09
CA ALA A 14 -7.54 -2.20 -7.29
C ALA A 14 -6.91 -1.21 -6.28
N GLN A 15 -5.80 -1.61 -5.66
CA GLN A 15 -5.04 -0.76 -4.74
C GLN A 15 -4.35 0.39 -5.47
N LEU A 16 -3.80 0.10 -6.64
CA LEU A 16 -3.11 1.05 -7.49
C LEU A 16 -4.09 2.14 -7.99
N ASP A 17 -5.30 1.75 -8.40
CA ASP A 17 -6.36 2.67 -8.77
C ASP A 17 -6.85 3.52 -7.59
N TRP A 18 -7.02 2.90 -6.42
CA TRP A 18 -7.38 3.64 -5.21
C TRP A 18 -6.28 4.63 -4.78
N PHE A 19 -5.02 4.21 -4.85
CA PHE A 19 -3.85 5.00 -4.48
C PHE A 19 -3.70 6.22 -5.39
N LYS A 20 -3.87 6.03 -6.71
CA LYS A 20 -3.85 7.12 -7.70
C LYS A 20 -4.95 8.15 -7.49
N ARG A 21 -6.09 7.77 -6.89
CA ARG A 21 -7.18 8.70 -6.54
C ARG A 21 -6.91 9.52 -5.28
N GLN A 22 -5.88 9.19 -4.48
CA GLN A 22 -5.54 9.94 -3.27
C GLN A 22 -4.80 11.24 -3.61
N PRO A 23 -4.87 12.28 -2.75
CA PRO A 23 -4.05 13.48 -2.91
C PRO A 23 -2.56 13.17 -2.95
N LYS A 24 -1.79 13.91 -3.77
CA LYS A 24 -0.33 13.71 -3.91
C LYS A 24 0.43 13.74 -2.57
N VAL A 25 -0.02 14.56 -1.61
CA VAL A 25 0.56 14.62 -0.25
C VAL A 25 0.38 13.28 0.48
N LYS A 26 -0.80 12.65 0.36
CA LYS A 26 -1.09 11.35 0.98
C LYS A 26 -0.32 10.23 0.28
N GLN A 27 -0.17 10.30 -1.05
CA GLN A 27 0.68 9.36 -1.81
C GLN A 27 2.14 9.40 -1.33
N ALA A 28 2.71 10.60 -1.17
CA ALA A 28 4.07 10.76 -0.67
C ALA A 28 4.22 10.26 0.78
N ALA A 29 3.23 10.53 1.65
CA ALA A 29 3.24 10.04 3.02
C ALA A 29 3.20 8.50 3.11
N MET A 30 2.39 7.85 2.27
CA MET A 30 2.33 6.38 2.21
C MET A 30 3.65 5.78 1.71
N ALA A 31 4.25 6.32 0.65
CA ALA A 31 5.54 5.86 0.15
C ALA A 31 6.68 6.10 1.15
N ALA A 32 6.66 7.22 1.87
CA ALA A 32 7.62 7.49 2.95
C ALA A 32 7.42 6.53 4.14
N SER A 33 6.17 6.24 4.50
CA SER A 33 5.85 5.25 5.53
C SER A 33 6.37 3.87 5.15
N TRP A 34 6.31 3.49 3.87
CA TRP A 34 6.83 2.21 3.39
C TRP A 34 8.31 2.03 3.65
N MET A 35 9.11 3.04 3.31
CA MET A 35 10.56 3.03 3.50
C MET A 35 11.00 2.86 4.96
N GLY A 36 10.15 3.20 5.94
CA GLY A 36 10.50 3.18 7.36
C GLY A 36 9.76 2.15 8.23
N SER A 37 8.69 1.53 7.72
CA SER A 37 7.77 0.73 8.55
C SER A 37 7.97 -0.78 8.46
N GLY A 38 8.67 -1.29 7.43
CA GLY A 38 8.82 -2.74 7.19
C GLY A 38 7.51 -3.44 6.79
N LYS A 39 6.44 -2.69 6.53
CA LYS A 39 5.16 -3.20 6.02
C LYS A 39 5.21 -3.36 4.50
N THR A 40 4.32 -4.18 3.93
CA THR A 40 4.17 -4.20 2.48
C THR A 40 3.40 -2.97 1.99
N PRO A 41 3.59 -2.51 0.74
CA PRO A 41 2.79 -1.44 0.15
C PRO A 41 1.28 -1.67 0.24
N GLY A 42 0.86 -2.92 0.10
CA GLY A 42 -0.54 -3.33 0.23
C GLY A 42 -1.09 -3.08 1.63
N ASP A 43 -0.33 -3.41 2.68
CA ASP A 43 -0.72 -3.16 4.07
C ASP A 43 -0.86 -1.65 4.34
N ILE A 44 0.06 -0.84 3.81
CA ILE A 44 0.00 0.62 3.97
C ILE A 44 -1.23 1.20 3.29
N VAL A 45 -1.57 0.72 2.09
CA VAL A 45 -2.79 1.12 1.40
C VAL A 45 -4.02 0.74 2.23
N GLN A 46 -4.06 -0.47 2.78
CA GLN A 46 -5.16 -0.94 3.62
C GLN A 46 -5.30 -0.12 4.93
N ASP A 47 -4.20 0.13 5.63
CA ASP A 47 -4.15 0.97 6.84
C ASP A 47 -4.66 2.40 6.59
N ASN A 48 -4.53 2.89 5.36
CA ASN A 48 -4.97 4.21 4.94
C ASN A 48 -6.42 4.24 4.39
N GLY A 49 -7.17 3.14 4.53
CA GLY A 49 -8.56 2.99 4.09
C GLY A 49 -8.73 2.53 2.65
N GLY A 50 -7.68 1.98 2.05
CA GLY A 50 -7.70 1.39 0.72
C GLY A 50 -8.19 -0.06 0.69
N PRO A 51 -8.39 -0.62 -0.50
CA PRO A 51 -8.79 -2.01 -0.65
C PRO A 51 -7.67 -2.95 -0.16
N ALA A 52 -8.07 -4.11 0.38
CA ALA A 52 -7.14 -5.15 0.78
C ALA A 52 -6.35 -5.68 -0.44
N PRO A 53 -5.09 -6.08 -0.26
CA PRO A 53 -4.32 -6.69 -1.35
C PRO A 53 -5.03 -7.94 -1.85
N GLN A 54 -5.28 -8.00 -3.16
CA GLN A 54 -5.81 -9.21 -3.80
C GLN A 54 -4.70 -10.28 -3.83
N GLY A 55 -4.50 -10.98 -2.71
CA GLY A 55 -3.49 -12.04 -2.62
C GLY A 55 -2.82 -12.25 -1.26
N GLY A 56 -3.44 -11.87 -0.14
CA GLY A 56 -2.81 -12.12 1.16
C GLY A 56 -3.67 -11.75 2.36
N ALA A 57 -4.90 -12.29 2.43
CA ALA A 57 -5.58 -12.45 3.71
C ALA A 57 -5.44 -13.92 4.13
N ASP A 58 -4.21 -14.41 4.27
CA ASP A 58 -4.00 -15.40 5.33
C ASP A 58 -4.09 -14.60 6.62
N THR A 59 -5.32 -14.59 7.12
CA THR A 59 -5.65 -14.32 8.51
C THR A 59 -4.53 -14.87 9.38
N ILE A 60 -3.78 -14.03 10.08
CA ILE A 60 -3.26 -14.48 11.37
C ILE A 60 -4.51 -14.59 12.24
N PRO A 61 -4.99 -15.79 12.60
CA PRO A 61 -6.01 -15.87 13.62
C PRO A 61 -5.38 -15.30 14.88
N ALA A 62 -5.91 -14.17 15.35
CA ALA A 62 -5.73 -13.80 16.73
C ALA A 62 -6.46 -14.87 17.57
N VAL A 63 -5.65 -15.61 18.33
CA VAL A 63 -5.96 -16.61 19.38
C VAL A 63 -6.46 -17.99 18.96
#